data_AF-A0A4Y9ZZM2-F1
#
_entry.id   AF-A0A4Y9ZZM2-F1
#
_cell.length_a   1.000
_cell.length_b   1.000
_cell.length_c   1.000
_cell.angle_alpha   90.00
_cell.angle_beta   90.00
_cell.angle_gamma   90.00
#
_symmetry.space_group_name_H-M   'P 1'
#
loop_
_entity.id
_entity.type
_entity.pdbx_description
1 polymer ?
#
loop_
_entity_poly.entity_id
_entity_poly.type
_entity_poly.pdbx_seq_one_letter_code
_entity_poly.pdbx_strand_id
1 'polypeptide(L)' 'MRDPYTLLAKIKMLTGVVEVGLFCHMAKAAYFGNQDGSVTVKWDNGAVDHVAAPTAPLAKPSQ' A
#
# COMPACT_ATOMS: atom_id res chain seq x y z
N MET A 1 16.17 -1.42 11.24
CA MET A 1 16.14 -1.84 9.82
C MET A 1 16.04 -0.56 8.99
N ARG A 2 17.09 -0.14 8.26
CA ARG A 2 17.17 1.24 7.73
C ARG A 2 17.09 1.40 6.21
N ASP A 3 17.25 0.33 5.44
CA ASP A 3 17.17 0.39 3.98
C ASP A 3 16.52 -0.89 3.42
N PRO A 4 15.21 -0.87 3.12
CA PRO A 4 14.50 -2.02 2.59
C PRO A 4 14.91 -2.36 1.15
N TYR A 5 15.40 -1.40 0.36
CA TYR A 5 15.81 -1.63 -1.02
C TYR A 5 17.12 -2.42 -1.09
N THR A 6 18.12 -2.01 -0.30
CA THR A 6 19.37 -2.78 -0.16
C THR A 6 19.09 -4.18 0.39
N LEU A 7 18.15 -4.32 1.31
CA LEU A 7 17.75 -5.61 1.86
C LEU A 7 17.12 -6.51 0.78
N LEU A 8 16.18 -5.99 0.00
CA LEU A 8 15.59 -6.68 -1.16
C LEU A 8 16.69 -7.20 -2.09
N ALA A 9 17.64 -6.33 -2.48
CA ALA A 9 18.70 -6.69 -3.41
C ALA A 9 19.56 -7.85 -2.86
N LYS A 10 19.93 -7.78 -1.56
CA LYS A 10 20.71 -8.84 -0.91
C LYS A 10 19.97 -10.17 -0.85
N ILE A 11 18.68 -10.15 -0.50
CA ILE A 11 17.89 -11.38 -0.40
C ILE A 11 17.66 -12.00 -1.79
N LYS A 12 17.34 -11.20 -2.80
CA LYS A 12 17.09 -11.68 -4.17
C LYS A 12 18.33 -12.34 -4.79
N MET A 13 19.54 -11.98 -4.35
CA MET A 13 20.78 -12.58 -4.82
C MET A 13 21.10 -13.96 -4.21
N LEU A 14 20.36 -14.41 -3.20
CA LEU A 14 20.57 -15.73 -2.60
C LEU A 14 20.09 -16.83 -3.54
N THR A 15 20.92 -17.84 -3.76
CA THR A 15 20.60 -18.99 -4.61
C THR A 15 19.34 -19.69 -4.11
N GLY A 16 18.37 -19.92 -5.01
CA GLY A 16 17.10 -20.56 -4.67
C GLY A 16 15.99 -19.61 -4.19
N VAL A 17 16.28 -18.31 -3.97
CA VAL A 17 15.22 -17.32 -3.73
C VAL A 17 14.52 -16.98 -5.03
N VAL A 18 13.22 -17.31 -5.09
CA VAL A 18 12.39 -17.03 -6.27
C VAL A 18 11.92 -15.58 -6.25
N GLU A 19 11.36 -15.11 -5.14
CA GLU A 19 10.79 -13.76 -5.02
C GLU A 19 10.92 -13.22 -3.59
N VAL A 20 10.92 -11.90 -3.46
CA VAL A 20 10.98 -11.20 -2.17
C VAL A 20 9.78 -10.26 -2.09
N GLY A 21 8.94 -10.40 -1.05
CA GLY A 21 7.74 -9.58 -0.85
C GLY A 21 8.00 -8.11 -0.46
N LEU A 22 9.17 -7.55 -0.80
CA LEU A 22 9.52 -6.17 -0.53
C LEU A 22 9.23 -5.33 -1.78
N PHE A 23 8.16 -4.54 -1.72
CA PHE A 23 7.75 -3.66 -2.82
C PHE A 23 8.34 -2.27 -2.64
N CYS A 24 9.56 -2.07 -3.13
CA CYS A 24 10.28 -0.79 -3.00
C CYS A 24 10.11 0.07 -4.27
N HIS A 25 9.71 1.34 -4.12
CA HIS A 25 9.52 2.30 -5.22
C HIS A 25 8.45 1.92 -6.27
N MET A 26 7.55 0.98 -5.95
CA MET A 26 6.52 0.50 -6.88
C MET A 26 5.13 1.10 -6.60
N ALA A 27 4.74 1.22 -5.34
CA ALA A 27 3.42 1.73 -4.97
C ALA A 27 3.32 3.23 -5.27
N LYS A 28 2.29 3.64 -6.03
CA LYS A 28 2.00 5.05 -6.33
C LYS A 28 1.09 5.73 -5.30
N ALA A 29 0.20 4.94 -4.72
CA ALA A 29 -0.67 5.36 -3.64
C ALA A 29 -0.94 4.18 -2.70
N ALA A 30 -1.23 4.47 -1.45
CA ALA A 30 -1.73 3.53 -0.47
C ALA A 30 -3.02 4.08 0.15
N TYR A 31 -4.10 3.30 0.05
CA TYR A 31 -5.41 3.62 0.62
C TYR A 31 -5.59 2.84 1.92
N PHE A 32 -5.80 3.54 3.03
CA PHE A 32 -6.00 2.97 4.35
C PHE A 32 -7.46 3.21 4.77
N GLY A 33 -8.25 2.14 4.85
CA GLY A 33 -9.60 2.21 5.42
C GLY A 33 -9.52 2.35 6.94
N ASN A 34 -10.18 3.38 7.46
CA ASN A 34 -10.25 3.68 8.88
C ASN A 34 -11.51 3.07 9.52
N GLN A 35 -11.50 2.90 10.84
CA GLN A 35 -12.61 2.31 11.60
C GLN A 35 -13.91 3.15 11.51
N ASP A 36 -13.79 4.45 11.32
CA ASP A 36 -14.92 5.38 11.14
C ASP A 36 -15.50 5.36 9.71
N GLY A 37 -14.98 4.51 8.83
CA GLY A 37 -15.39 4.39 7.43
C GLY A 37 -14.75 5.41 6.49
N SER A 38 -13.90 6.31 7.00
CA SER A 38 -13.10 7.19 6.15
C SER A 38 -11.92 6.46 5.51
N VAL A 39 -11.29 7.07 4.51
CA VAL A 39 -10.10 6.52 3.85
C VAL A 39 -8.99 7.56 3.82
N THR A 40 -7.80 7.18 4.31
CA THR A 40 -6.58 7.97 4.16
C THR A 40 -5.84 7.53 2.90
N VAL A 41 -5.45 8.47 2.05
CA VAL A 41 -4.64 8.19 0.85
C VAL A 41 -3.24 8.76 1.07
N LYS A 42 -2.20 7.93 0.92
CA LYS A 42 -0.80 8.37 0.94
C LYS A 42 -0.18 8.16 -0.43
N TRP A 43 0.35 9.22 -1.02
CA TRP A 43 0.98 9.20 -2.35
C TRP A 43 2.49 9.00 -2.26
N ASP A 44 3.10 8.51 -3.34
CA ASP A 44 4.56 8.28 -3.42
C ASP A 44 5.40 9.57 -3.41
N ASN A 45 4.77 10.71 -3.69
CA ASN A 45 5.37 12.04 -3.58
C ASN A 45 5.27 12.66 -2.17
N GLY A 46 4.69 11.96 -1.20
CA GLY A 46 4.52 12.43 0.18
C GLY A 46 3.22 13.20 0.45
N ALA A 47 2.38 13.45 -0.55
CA ALA A 47 1.05 14.03 -0.35
C ALA A 47 0.15 13.06 0.43
N VAL A 48 -0.80 13.62 1.20
CA VAL A 48 -1.78 12.88 1.99
C VAL A 48 -3.16 13.48 1.78
N ASP A 49 -4.12 12.66 1.35
CA ASP A 49 -5.52 13.03 1.22
C ASP A 49 -6.39 12.25 2.21
N HIS A 50 -7.60 12.76 2.45
CA HIS A 50 -8.58 12.14 3.32
C HIS A 50 -9.97 12.17 2.68
N VAL A 51 -10.58 10.99 2.54
CA VAL A 51 -11.93 10.80 2.00
C VAL A 51 -12.86 10.46 3.15
N ALA A 52 -13.93 11.24 3.33
CA ALA A 52 -14.92 11.00 4.38
C ALA A 52 -15.72 9.71 4.13
N ALA A 53 -16.27 9.14 5.20
CA ALA A 53 -17.12 7.97 5.11
C ALA A 53 -18.38 8.25 4.23
N PRO A 54 -18.85 7.27 3.43
CA PRO A 54 -20.10 7.41 2.71
C PRO A 54 -21.28 7.63 3.66
N THR A 55 -22.11 8.63 3.38
CA THR A 55 -23.36 8.90 4.12
C THR A 55 -24.50 7.96 3.76
N ALA A 56 -24.34 7.13 2.71
CA ALA A 56 -25.31 6.15 2.26
C ALA A 56 -24.68 4.74 2.22
N PRO A 57 -25.45 3.67 2.50
CA PRO A 57 -24.93 2.32 2.39
C PRO A 57 -24.47 2.04 0.95
N LEU A 58 -23.27 1.49 0.80
CA LEU A 58 -22.73 1.06 -0.49
C LEU A 58 -23.74 0.12 -1.15
N ALA A 59 -24.24 0.50 -2.32
CA ALA A 59 -25.08 -0.39 -3.12
C ALA A 59 -24.30 -1.68 -3.38
N LYS A 60 -24.90 -2.83 -3.04
CA LYS A 60 -24.28 -4.13 -3.31
C LYS A 60 -24.03 -4.21 -4.82
N PRO A 61 -22.84 -4.62 -5.27
CA PRO A 61 -22.62 -4.89 -6.68
C PRO A 61 -23.70 -5.88 -7.14
N SER A 62 -24.41 -5.54 -8.22
CA SER A 62 -25.31 -6.49 -8.88
C SER A 62 -24.47 -7.70 -9.29
N GLN A 63 -24.69 -8.82 -8.60
CA GLN A 63 -24.18 -10.13 -9.03
C GLN A 63 -24.88 -10.57 -10.30
#